data_AF-A0A1H4EVK0-F1
#
_entry.id   AF-A0A1H4EVK0-F1
#
_cell.length_a   1.000
_cell.length_b   1.000
_cell.length_c   1.000
_cell.angle_alpha   90.00
_cell.angle_beta   90.00
_cell.angle_gamma   90.00
#
_symmetry.space_group_name_H-M   'P 1'
#
loop_
_entity.id
_entity.type
_entity.pdbx_description
1 polymer ?
#
loop_
_entity_poly.entity_id
_entity_poly.type
_entity_poly.pdbx_seq_one_letter_code
_entity_poly.pdbx_strand_id
1 'polypeptide(L)'
;MNKTFNLFCCCAAAAMLAAGCDDSEQAYNPDIQFSRTGDVTLIASIENCTTRASLVNTGEARWLREDAVSVVCTDGSAVKFALDGTGGTRRAFFTGTIPDGKEMGGYALHPASATLSGNTLKAVLPDAITPSATGSCSVMAAEIGNSCEITFRQLMSYFTVQIGNVSTEAATIELKADNNLSGEVSATLPDAFGTGIAAQKGSNGLVVTLPEKRESTVTVSFAVPVGEYGSLTATAYDASGKNIGEAECLTTPINAELADMRTISATLPKYAPQEPIEGTVLVAGIYWALGNLQHVEGSTDEGFRTDWRIAPEQWEYINCENALASGKAVTFKPTDYTQYDHFNWGGIANPFLCAAEHSAVAAVGTDISGRMYTSQECTAATTDFSAARFGDLAYWASNGKFRLPTQAEMTKLVNEASSQYGRYKIAEGKVITGILFTDPAEGESPSHNDTEVEFTADDIAKGLFLPKGGRRYNKTDLTVNVQGTQGTYWASESMTGDDATEPCYGTVFHINSAKATFPYWNKAFDAKAGFMIRPVYIKK
;
A
#
# COMPACT_ATOMS: atom_id res chain seq x y z
N MET A 1 -72.31 22.13 14.92
CA MET A 1 -71.78 20.84 14.43
C MET A 1 -70.28 21.01 14.26
N ASN A 2 -69.50 20.64 15.28
CA ASN A 2 -68.63 19.44 15.32
C ASN A 2 -67.51 19.53 14.27
N LYS A 3 -66.20 19.59 14.59
CA LYS A 3 -65.45 18.90 15.64
C LYS A 3 -64.17 19.65 16.06
N THR A 4 -63.96 19.65 17.37
CA THR A 4 -62.72 19.52 18.16
C THR A 4 -61.37 19.48 17.42
N PHE A 5 -60.51 20.49 17.65
CA PHE A 5 -59.06 20.39 17.54
C PHE A 5 -58.49 20.38 18.96
N ASN A 6 -58.00 19.22 19.42
CA ASN A 6 -57.33 19.09 20.70
C ASN A 6 -55.85 19.48 20.55
N LEU A 7 -55.45 20.45 21.35
CA LEU A 7 -54.10 20.81 21.72
C LEU A 7 -53.55 19.72 22.67
N PHE A 8 -52.44 19.05 22.34
CA PHE A 8 -51.55 18.47 23.36
C PHE A 8 -50.13 18.24 22.83
N CYS A 9 -49.19 18.87 23.55
CA CYS A 9 -47.78 18.55 23.79
C CYS A 9 -46.77 18.46 22.63
N CYS A 10 -45.81 19.39 22.73
CA CYS A 10 -44.48 19.43 22.14
C CYS A 10 -43.78 18.06 22.12
N CYS A 11 -43.49 17.54 20.93
CA CYS A 11 -42.43 16.58 20.66
C CYS A 11 -42.06 16.70 19.18
N ALA A 12 -41.11 17.58 18.84
CA ALA A 12 -40.36 17.49 17.59
C ALA A 12 -39.07 18.32 17.64
N ALA A 13 -37.97 17.61 17.44
CA ALA A 13 -36.69 18.06 16.88
C ALA A 13 -35.84 19.06 17.67
N ALA A 14 -34.87 18.52 18.39
CA ALA A 14 -33.51 19.05 18.36
C ALA A 14 -32.54 17.90 18.03
N ALA A 15 -32.52 17.50 16.76
CA ALA A 15 -31.37 16.78 16.21
C ALA A 15 -30.23 17.81 16.08
N MET A 16 -29.35 17.89 17.08
CA MET A 16 -28.08 18.59 16.93
C MET A 16 -27.04 17.60 16.40
N LEU A 17 -26.83 17.66 15.09
CA LEU A 17 -25.56 17.31 14.46
C LEU A 17 -24.53 18.35 14.93
N ALA A 18 -23.73 17.98 15.92
CA ALA A 18 -22.48 18.66 16.26
C ALA A 18 -21.33 17.67 16.06
N ALA A 19 -20.78 17.66 14.85
CA ALA A 19 -19.42 17.18 14.63
C ALA A 19 -18.48 18.31 15.09
N GLY A 20 -18.04 18.23 16.34
CA GLY A 20 -17.03 19.11 16.92
C GLY A 20 -16.34 18.35 18.04
N CYS A 21 -15.00 18.37 18.04
CA CYS A 21 -14.20 17.97 19.19
C CYS A 21 -14.63 18.82 20.38
N ASP A 22 -15.38 18.23 21.31
CA ASP A 22 -15.74 18.90 22.55
C ASP A 22 -15.24 18.02 23.70
N ASP A 23 -14.14 18.45 24.32
CA ASP A 23 -13.66 18.00 25.62
C ASP A 23 -14.56 18.57 26.75
N SER A 24 -15.87 18.62 26.51
CA SER A 24 -16.82 18.81 27.59
C SER A 24 -16.90 17.48 28.33
N GLU A 25 -16.02 17.32 29.33
CA GLU A 25 -16.23 16.36 30.42
C GLU A 25 -17.72 16.45 30.77
N GLN A 26 -18.50 15.41 30.45
CA GLN A 26 -19.93 15.42 30.71
C GLN A 26 -20.11 15.64 32.21
N ALA A 27 -20.43 16.87 32.59
CA ALA A 27 -20.93 17.27 33.90
C ALA A 27 -22.37 16.74 34.11
N TYR A 28 -22.66 15.57 33.53
CA TYR A 28 -23.86 14.80 33.75
C TYR A 28 -23.50 13.78 34.83
N ASN A 29 -23.89 14.08 36.07
CA ASN A 29 -23.86 13.13 37.18
C ASN A 29 -25.29 12.72 37.50
N PRO A 30 -25.88 11.77 36.75
CA PRO A 30 -27.22 11.30 37.04
C PRO A 30 -27.24 10.67 38.44
N ASP A 31 -28.33 10.86 39.19
CA ASP A 31 -28.58 10.14 40.45
C ASP A 31 -28.83 8.65 40.14
N ILE A 32 -27.75 7.91 39.86
CA ILE A 32 -27.78 6.47 39.65
C ILE A 32 -27.78 5.80 41.02
N GLN A 33 -28.86 5.10 41.33
CA GLN A 33 -28.87 4.20 42.49
C GLN A 33 -27.93 3.03 42.23
N PHE A 34 -26.87 2.93 43.03
CA PHE A 34 -25.92 1.85 42.94
C PHE A 34 -26.55 0.54 43.45
N SER A 35 -26.62 -0.45 42.56
CA SER A 35 -27.06 -1.81 42.88
C SER A 35 -25.92 -2.80 42.57
N ARG A 36 -25.87 -3.90 43.32
CA ARG A 36 -24.97 -5.04 43.04
C ARG A 36 -25.66 -6.20 42.33
N THR A 37 -26.95 -6.08 42.04
CA THR A 37 -27.79 -7.12 41.44
C THR A 37 -28.72 -6.55 40.38
N GLY A 38 -29.13 -7.37 39.41
CA GLY A 38 -30.02 -6.94 38.33
C GLY A 38 -29.32 -5.98 37.36
N ASP A 39 -30.05 -5.01 36.83
CA ASP A 39 -29.49 -4.00 35.93
C ASP A 39 -28.60 -3.01 36.70
N VAL A 40 -27.36 -2.87 36.25
CA VAL A 40 -26.33 -2.03 36.88
C VAL A 40 -25.73 -1.10 35.85
N THR A 41 -25.54 0.15 36.26
CA THR A 41 -24.76 1.15 35.52
C THR A 41 -23.55 1.56 36.34
N LEU A 42 -22.36 1.43 35.74
CA LEU A 42 -21.09 1.92 36.28
C LEU A 42 -20.65 3.16 35.51
N ILE A 43 -20.10 4.14 36.23
CA ILE A 43 -19.45 5.31 35.65
C ILE A 43 -17.94 5.08 35.75
N ALA A 44 -17.34 4.68 34.64
CA ALA A 44 -15.93 4.32 34.60
C ALA A 44 -15.06 5.47 34.09
N SER A 45 -14.05 5.82 34.87
CA SER A 45 -12.98 6.74 34.49
C SER A 45 -11.69 5.98 34.21
N ILE A 46 -10.83 6.50 33.33
CA ILE A 46 -9.43 6.04 33.18
C ILE A 46 -8.53 6.99 33.97
N GLU A 47 -7.60 6.45 34.76
CA GLU A 47 -6.69 7.26 35.58
C GLU A 47 -5.90 8.30 34.76
N ASN A 48 -5.53 9.40 35.41
CA ASN A 48 -4.90 10.54 34.74
C ASN A 48 -3.40 10.28 34.54
N CYS A 49 -2.98 9.94 33.31
CA CYS A 49 -1.57 9.86 32.93
C CYS A 49 -0.97 11.28 32.83
N THR A 50 -0.61 11.88 33.97
CA THR A 50 0.00 13.24 34.02
C THR A 50 1.49 13.25 33.70
N THR A 51 2.11 12.10 33.43
CA THR A 51 3.51 11.98 32.98
C THR A 51 3.56 11.60 31.49
N ARG A 52 3.62 12.63 30.65
CA ARG A 52 4.07 12.64 29.24
C ARG A 52 3.85 11.37 28.39
N ALA A 53 2.63 11.27 27.85
CA ALA A 53 2.27 11.18 26.43
C ALA A 53 1.50 9.93 25.92
N SER A 54 0.48 10.25 25.10
CA SER A 54 -0.26 9.46 24.08
C SER A 54 -1.38 8.51 24.50
N LEU A 55 -2.50 8.60 23.78
CA LEU A 55 -2.82 7.66 22.69
C LEU A 55 -3.27 8.50 21.48
N VAL A 56 -2.51 8.37 20.37
CA VAL A 56 -2.67 8.92 19.01
C VAL A 56 -3.54 10.21 18.89
N ASN A 57 -2.86 11.34 18.71
CA ASN A 57 -3.38 12.68 18.40
C ASN A 57 -4.10 13.51 19.49
N THR A 58 -4.55 12.96 20.62
CA THR A 58 -5.22 13.77 21.68
C THR A 58 -4.46 13.89 23.00
N GLY A 59 -3.44 13.06 23.22
CA GLY A 59 -2.59 13.12 24.42
C GLY A 59 -3.14 12.39 25.66
N GLU A 60 -4.28 11.71 25.58
CA GLU A 60 -4.94 11.06 26.72
C GLU A 60 -5.63 9.73 26.32
N ALA A 61 -5.64 8.73 27.21
CA ALA A 61 -6.38 7.48 27.02
C ALA A 61 -7.90 7.71 27.12
N ARG A 62 -8.67 7.16 26.17
CA ARG A 62 -10.13 7.38 26.05
C ARG A 62 -10.84 6.06 25.79
N TRP A 63 -12.05 5.93 26.31
CA TRP A 63 -12.96 4.84 25.98
C TRP A 63 -13.48 4.99 24.56
N LEU A 64 -13.51 3.90 23.81
CA LEU A 64 -14.05 3.83 22.46
C LEU A 64 -15.43 3.18 22.44
N ARG A 65 -16.21 3.44 21.40
CA ARG A 65 -17.61 2.99 21.31
C ARG A 65 -17.76 1.47 21.45
N GLU A 66 -16.80 0.75 20.91
CA GLU A 66 -16.74 -0.71 20.92
C GLU A 66 -16.20 -1.32 22.23
N ASP A 67 -15.71 -0.50 23.16
CA ASP A 67 -15.14 -0.98 24.41
C ASP A 67 -16.20 -1.62 25.31
N ALA A 68 -15.75 -2.60 26.07
CA ALA A 68 -16.53 -3.29 27.07
C ALA A 68 -15.62 -3.69 28.23
N VAL A 69 -16.22 -3.81 29.41
CA VAL A 69 -15.53 -4.24 30.63
C VAL A 69 -16.13 -5.53 31.16
N SER A 70 -15.31 -6.31 31.86
CA SER A 70 -15.68 -7.56 32.51
C SER A 70 -15.87 -7.29 34.00
N VAL A 71 -17.11 -7.34 34.48
CA VAL A 71 -17.44 -7.18 35.90
C VAL A 71 -17.42 -8.54 36.57
N VAL A 72 -16.55 -8.71 37.56
CA VAL A 72 -16.35 -9.99 38.26
C VAL A 72 -17.37 -10.11 39.38
N CYS A 73 -18.17 -11.18 39.40
CA CYS A 73 -19.11 -11.52 40.46
C CYS A 73 -18.42 -12.15 41.68
N THR A 74 -19.11 -12.17 42.82
CA THR A 74 -18.60 -12.75 44.08
C THR A 74 -18.31 -14.25 44.00
N ASP A 75 -18.94 -14.97 43.08
CA ASP A 75 -18.71 -16.38 42.79
C ASP A 75 -17.52 -16.64 41.83
N GLY A 76 -16.85 -15.58 41.38
CA GLY A 76 -15.73 -15.63 40.43
C GLY A 76 -16.14 -15.71 38.96
N SER A 77 -17.44 -15.76 38.65
CA SER A 77 -17.91 -15.60 37.28
C SER A 77 -17.80 -14.14 36.81
N ALA A 78 -17.85 -13.89 35.51
CA ALA A 78 -17.71 -12.55 34.96
C ALA A 78 -18.88 -12.20 34.02
N VAL A 79 -19.27 -10.94 34.02
CA VAL A 79 -20.36 -10.39 33.21
C VAL A 79 -19.82 -9.26 32.36
N LYS A 80 -20.11 -9.29 31.06
CA LYS A 80 -19.71 -8.22 30.13
C LYS A 80 -20.64 -7.02 30.29
N PHE A 81 -20.09 -5.85 30.57
CA PHE A 81 -20.78 -4.57 30.54
C PHE A 81 -20.33 -3.80 29.30
N ALA A 82 -21.27 -3.30 28.52
CA ALA A 82 -21.00 -2.56 27.29
C ALA A 82 -20.96 -1.06 27.56
N LEU A 83 -20.12 -0.33 26.83
CA LEU A 83 -20.16 1.13 26.86
C LEU A 83 -21.51 1.63 26.32
N ASP A 84 -22.12 2.54 27.07
CA ASP A 84 -23.32 3.27 26.66
C ASP A 84 -22.91 4.65 26.12
N GLY A 85 -23.22 4.90 24.84
CA GLY A 85 -22.89 6.15 24.15
C GLY A 85 -21.97 5.99 22.94
N THR A 86 -21.27 7.09 22.59
CA THR A 86 -20.48 7.19 21.36
C THR A 86 -18.98 6.96 21.56
N GLY A 87 -18.51 6.79 22.80
CA GLY A 87 -17.08 6.78 23.14
C GLY A 87 -16.41 8.13 22.92
N GLY A 88 -15.08 8.14 22.84
CA GLY A 88 -14.24 9.33 22.70
C GLY A 88 -14.01 10.09 24.02
N THR A 89 -14.38 9.51 25.16
CA THR A 89 -14.38 10.17 26.47
C THR A 89 -13.50 9.42 27.48
N ARG A 90 -13.02 10.14 28.50
CA ARG A 90 -12.25 9.56 29.61
C ARG A 90 -13.13 8.95 30.70
N ARG A 91 -14.37 9.41 30.74
CA ARG A 91 -15.42 8.97 31.64
C ARG A 91 -16.58 8.49 30.79
N ALA A 92 -17.03 7.26 31.02
CA ALA A 92 -18.11 6.65 30.24
C ALA A 92 -19.03 5.82 31.14
N PHE A 93 -20.27 5.65 30.68
CA PHE A 93 -21.23 4.78 31.32
C PHE A 93 -21.07 3.38 30.76
N PHE A 94 -21.03 2.38 31.64
CA PHE A 94 -21.03 0.97 31.28
C PHE A 94 -22.24 0.31 31.91
N THR A 95 -23.04 -0.38 31.08
CA THR A 95 -24.29 -0.99 31.51
C THR A 95 -24.26 -2.50 31.29
N GLY A 96 -24.91 -3.22 32.19
CA GLY A 96 -25.05 -4.68 32.11
C GLY A 96 -25.99 -5.21 33.18
N THR A 97 -26.39 -6.47 33.03
CA THR A 97 -27.31 -7.14 33.96
C THR A 97 -26.55 -8.24 34.71
N ILE A 98 -26.48 -8.13 36.04
CA ILE A 98 -25.98 -9.21 36.90
C ILE A 98 -27.02 -10.33 36.94
N PRO A 99 -26.66 -11.58 36.58
CA PRO A 99 -27.60 -12.69 36.56
C PRO A 99 -28.28 -12.98 37.91
N ASP A 100 -29.51 -13.47 37.86
CA ASP A 100 -30.27 -13.86 39.06
C ASP A 100 -29.48 -14.82 39.96
N GLY A 101 -29.50 -14.54 41.27
CA GLY A 101 -28.78 -15.33 42.27
C GLY A 101 -27.28 -15.04 42.36
N LYS A 102 -26.76 -14.09 41.58
CA LYS A 102 -25.38 -13.58 41.67
C LYS A 102 -25.32 -12.16 42.21
N GLU A 103 -24.14 -11.78 42.66
CA GLU A 103 -23.85 -10.43 43.12
C GLU A 103 -22.55 -9.93 42.48
N MET A 104 -22.54 -8.66 42.09
CA MET A 104 -21.34 -7.96 41.63
C MET A 104 -20.25 -7.99 42.71
N GLY A 105 -19.05 -8.42 42.33
CA GLY A 105 -17.89 -8.52 43.20
C GLY A 105 -17.10 -7.22 43.30
N GLY A 106 -15.79 -7.35 43.54
CA GLY A 106 -14.90 -6.23 43.87
C GLY A 106 -14.11 -5.64 42.70
N TYR A 107 -14.21 -6.19 41.49
CA TYR A 107 -13.36 -5.79 40.37
C TYR A 107 -14.10 -5.70 39.04
N ALA A 108 -13.72 -4.70 38.23
CA ALA A 108 -13.99 -4.63 36.80
C ALA A 108 -12.67 -4.67 36.02
N LEU A 109 -12.64 -5.36 34.88
CA LEU A 109 -11.45 -5.58 34.06
C LEU A 109 -11.65 -5.09 32.63
N HIS A 110 -10.57 -4.61 32.03
CA HIS A 110 -10.48 -4.29 30.61
C HIS A 110 -9.24 -4.95 30.01
N PRO A 111 -9.31 -5.53 28.80
CA PRO A 111 -10.50 -5.71 27.97
C PRO A 111 -11.52 -6.67 28.62
N ALA A 112 -12.76 -6.69 28.12
CA ALA A 112 -13.80 -7.62 28.62
C ALA A 112 -13.44 -9.11 28.49
N SER A 113 -12.40 -9.46 27.72
CA SER A 113 -11.85 -10.82 27.64
C SER A 113 -10.95 -11.18 28.82
N ALA A 114 -10.53 -10.20 29.64
CA ALA A 114 -9.75 -10.46 30.84
C ALA A 114 -10.59 -11.20 31.89
N THR A 115 -9.93 -12.08 32.64
CA THR A 115 -10.56 -12.95 33.64
C THR A 115 -9.87 -12.81 34.98
N LEU A 116 -10.62 -13.07 36.06
CA LEU A 116 -10.10 -13.12 37.42
C LEU A 116 -10.46 -14.48 38.03
N SER A 117 -9.44 -15.23 38.46
CA SER A 117 -9.63 -16.46 39.21
C SER A 117 -9.00 -16.29 40.59
N GLY A 118 -9.83 -16.22 41.63
CA GLY A 118 -9.37 -15.75 42.93
C GLY A 118 -8.90 -14.30 42.81
N ASN A 119 -7.60 -14.06 43.03
CA ASN A 119 -6.97 -12.74 42.85
C ASN A 119 -6.07 -12.68 41.60
N THR A 120 -5.99 -13.76 40.82
CA THR A 120 -5.11 -13.82 39.65
C THR A 120 -5.85 -13.33 38.41
N LEU A 121 -5.47 -12.14 37.97
CA LEU A 121 -5.87 -11.56 36.69
C LEU A 121 -5.14 -12.31 35.56
N LYS A 122 -5.87 -12.65 34.50
CA LYS A 122 -5.32 -13.13 33.23
C LYS A 122 -5.90 -12.35 32.05
N ALA A 123 -5.04 -12.03 31.10
CA ALA A 123 -5.42 -11.42 29.83
C ALA A 123 -4.56 -11.99 28.70
N VAL A 124 -4.96 -11.75 27.45
CA VAL A 124 -4.22 -12.14 26.26
C VAL A 124 -3.92 -10.88 25.46
N LEU A 125 -2.65 -10.62 25.21
CA LEU A 125 -2.19 -9.56 24.32
C LEU A 125 -2.26 -10.06 22.87
N PRO A 126 -2.72 -9.24 21.92
CA PRO A 126 -2.81 -9.63 20.53
C PRO A 126 -1.42 -9.93 19.95
N ASP A 127 -1.34 -10.95 19.09
CA ASP A 127 -0.15 -11.31 18.32
C ASP A 127 -0.07 -10.54 16.98
N ALA A 128 -1.18 -9.95 16.55
CA ALA A 128 -1.24 -9.10 15.37
C ALA A 128 -2.08 -7.83 15.63
N ILE A 129 -1.63 -6.72 15.07
CA ILE A 129 -2.33 -5.44 15.07
C ILE A 129 -2.27 -4.78 13.69
N THR A 130 -3.19 -3.87 13.43
CA THR A 130 -3.12 -2.95 12.30
C THR A 130 -2.83 -1.56 12.86
N PRO A 131 -1.96 -0.74 12.22
CA PRO A 131 -1.82 0.67 12.59
C PRO A 131 -3.17 1.36 12.49
N SER A 132 -3.83 1.59 13.61
CA SER A 132 -5.08 2.32 13.72
C SER A 132 -4.88 3.54 14.60
N ALA A 133 -5.72 4.56 14.42
CA ALA A 133 -5.79 5.69 15.33
C ALA A 133 -6.36 5.32 16.72
N THR A 134 -6.79 4.07 16.92
CA THR A 134 -7.58 3.64 18.08
C THR A 134 -6.77 2.96 19.19
N GLY A 135 -5.46 2.78 19.05
CA GLY A 135 -4.62 2.24 20.13
C GLY A 135 -4.84 0.75 20.43
N SER A 136 -3.86 0.11 21.06
CA SER A 136 -3.91 -1.32 21.40
C SER A 136 -4.72 -1.60 22.68
N CYS A 137 -5.19 -2.83 22.83
CA CYS A 137 -5.81 -3.36 24.06
C CYS A 137 -4.87 -3.26 25.28
N SER A 138 -4.95 -2.18 26.04
CA SER A 138 -4.28 -2.09 27.34
C SER A 138 -5.07 -2.86 28.39
N VAL A 139 -4.33 -3.61 29.22
CA VAL A 139 -4.93 -4.30 30.37
C VAL A 139 -5.09 -3.31 31.51
N MET A 140 -6.34 -3.12 31.95
CA MET A 140 -6.69 -2.23 33.04
C MET A 140 -7.61 -2.94 34.03
N ALA A 141 -7.59 -2.52 35.29
CA ALA A 141 -8.53 -2.99 36.30
C ALA A 141 -9.01 -1.84 37.18
N ALA A 142 -10.22 -1.97 37.70
CA ALA A 142 -10.83 -1.03 38.64
C ALA A 142 -11.35 -1.77 39.87
N GLU A 143 -11.18 -1.18 41.05
CA GLU A 143 -11.84 -1.64 42.27
C GLU A 143 -13.28 -1.13 42.32
N ILE A 144 -14.22 -2.02 42.67
CA ILE A 144 -15.63 -1.71 42.85
C ILE A 144 -15.95 -1.67 44.34
N GLY A 145 -15.93 -0.46 44.89
CA GLY A 145 -16.37 -0.16 46.25
C GLY A 145 -17.90 -0.06 46.38
N ASN A 146 -18.38 0.87 47.20
CA ASN A 146 -19.81 1.11 47.41
C ASN A 146 -20.36 2.27 46.56
N SER A 147 -19.79 2.47 45.38
CA SER A 147 -20.15 3.55 44.44
C SER A 147 -20.28 3.00 43.03
N CYS A 148 -21.16 3.60 42.23
CA CYS A 148 -21.22 3.36 40.79
C CYS A 148 -20.05 4.00 40.05
N GLU A 149 -19.34 4.96 40.67
CA GLU A 149 -18.13 5.57 40.12
C GLU A 149 -16.91 4.71 40.40
N ILE A 150 -16.21 4.31 39.34
CA ILE A 150 -15.00 3.50 39.40
C ILE A 150 -13.89 4.11 38.54
N THR A 151 -12.64 3.81 38.90
CA THR A 151 -11.45 4.27 38.17
C THR A 151 -10.62 3.09 37.74
N PHE A 152 -10.47 2.91 36.43
CA PHE A 152 -9.57 1.95 35.82
C PHE A 152 -8.14 2.47 35.91
N ARG A 153 -7.28 1.62 36.46
CA ARG A 153 -5.83 1.80 36.50
C ARG A 153 -5.19 0.95 35.43
N GLN A 154 -4.22 1.51 34.74
CA GLN A 154 -3.46 0.83 33.72
C GLN A 154 -2.44 -0.07 34.39
N LEU A 155 -2.33 -1.30 33.91
CA LEU A 155 -1.43 -2.31 34.50
C LEU A 155 -0.20 -2.57 33.61
N MET A 156 -0.01 -1.78 32.56
CA MET A 156 0.99 -1.98 31.51
C MET A 156 1.69 -0.66 31.15
N SER A 157 2.78 -0.75 30.40
CA SER A 157 3.47 0.36 29.74
C SER A 157 3.10 0.40 28.25
N TYR A 158 3.58 1.40 27.51
CA TYR A 158 3.36 1.51 26.06
C TYR A 158 4.65 1.82 25.31
N PHE A 159 4.81 1.15 24.17
CA PHE A 159 5.78 1.55 23.16
C PHE A 159 5.08 2.19 21.97
N THR A 160 5.62 3.32 21.52
CA THR A 160 5.31 3.92 20.22
C THR A 160 6.55 3.80 19.34
N VAL A 161 6.50 2.90 18.36
CA VAL A 161 7.62 2.63 17.46
C VAL A 161 7.38 3.34 16.13
N GLN A 162 8.32 4.20 15.74
CA GLN A 162 8.35 4.88 14.44
C GLN A 162 9.38 4.19 13.56
N ILE A 163 8.94 3.63 12.44
CA ILE A 163 9.77 2.85 11.53
C ILE A 163 9.85 3.59 10.21
N GLY A 164 11.01 4.14 9.89
CA GLY A 164 11.29 4.82 8.63
C GLY A 164 11.72 3.86 7.51
N ASN A 165 11.72 4.37 6.26
CA ASN A 165 12.09 3.64 5.05
C ASN A 165 11.29 2.34 4.79
N VAL A 166 10.03 2.31 5.21
CA VAL A 166 9.14 1.18 4.93
C VAL A 166 8.82 1.15 3.44
N SER A 167 9.31 0.11 2.75
CA SER A 167 9.07 -0.13 1.32
C SER A 167 7.59 -0.28 1.00
N THR A 168 7.15 0.10 -0.21
CA THR A 168 5.81 -0.19 -0.74
C THR A 168 5.55 -1.68 -0.96
N GLU A 169 6.60 -2.50 -0.99
CA GLU A 169 6.49 -3.96 -1.08
C GLU A 169 6.17 -4.64 0.26
N ALA A 170 6.39 -3.95 1.39
CA ALA A 170 6.13 -4.53 2.72
C ALA A 170 4.64 -4.82 2.95
N ALA A 171 4.27 -6.06 3.26
CA ALA A 171 2.92 -6.39 3.70
C ALA A 171 2.80 -6.33 5.23
N THR A 172 3.86 -6.69 5.94
CA THR A 172 3.87 -6.74 7.41
C THR A 172 5.20 -6.28 7.99
N ILE A 173 5.17 -5.89 9.27
CA ILE A 173 6.37 -5.70 10.10
C ILE A 173 6.22 -6.57 11.34
N GLU A 174 7.19 -7.44 11.60
CA GLU A 174 7.26 -8.20 12.84
C GLU A 174 8.16 -7.47 13.85
N LEU A 175 7.63 -7.23 15.05
CA LEU A 175 8.39 -6.71 16.19
C LEU A 175 8.73 -7.86 17.12
N LYS A 176 10.01 -7.98 17.49
CA LYS A 176 10.50 -9.00 18.44
C LYS A 176 11.37 -8.36 19.51
N ALA A 177 11.25 -8.86 20.74
CA ALA A 177 12.04 -8.43 21.88
C ALA A 177 12.51 -9.64 22.70
N ASP A 178 13.32 -9.38 23.72
CA ASP A 178 13.80 -10.37 24.69
C ASP A 178 12.73 -10.80 25.72
N ASN A 179 11.67 -10.00 25.85
CA ASN A 179 10.46 -10.33 26.58
C ASN A 179 9.25 -10.37 25.63
N ASN A 180 8.21 -11.10 26.04
CA ASN A 180 6.99 -11.26 25.26
C ASN A 180 6.29 -9.92 25.00
N LEU A 181 5.96 -9.66 23.73
CA LEU A 181 5.11 -8.55 23.29
C LEU A 181 3.65 -8.97 23.12
N SER A 182 3.40 -10.27 22.98
CA SER A 182 2.07 -10.86 22.77
C SER A 182 1.84 -12.13 23.59
N GLY A 183 0.60 -12.61 23.62
CA GLY A 183 0.20 -13.85 24.30
C GLY A 183 -0.33 -13.64 25.72
N GLU A 184 -0.40 -14.72 26.50
CA GLU A 184 -0.98 -14.69 27.84
C GLU A 184 -0.13 -13.88 28.82
N VAL A 185 -0.81 -13.04 29.61
CA VAL A 185 -0.22 -12.29 30.71
C VAL A 185 -1.04 -12.46 31.98
N SER A 186 -0.39 -12.33 33.13
CA SER A 186 -1.06 -12.48 34.42
C SER A 186 -0.46 -11.61 35.52
N ALA A 187 -1.29 -11.19 36.46
CA ALA A 187 -0.85 -10.51 37.68
C ALA A 187 -1.80 -10.79 38.85
N THR A 188 -1.39 -10.45 40.07
CA THR A 188 -2.20 -10.62 41.28
C THR A 188 -2.78 -9.27 41.71
N LEU A 189 -4.09 -9.19 41.93
CA LEU A 189 -4.74 -8.01 42.49
C LEU A 189 -4.83 -8.11 44.04
N PRO A 190 -4.70 -6.99 44.77
CA PRO A 190 -4.55 -5.61 44.29
C PRO A 190 -3.10 -5.20 43.99
N ASP A 191 -2.10 -6.05 44.24
CA ASP A 191 -0.67 -5.72 44.11
C ASP A 191 -0.30 -5.10 42.75
N ALA A 192 -0.90 -5.62 41.68
CA ALA A 192 -0.67 -5.13 40.31
C ALA A 192 -1.02 -3.65 40.11
N PHE A 193 -1.85 -3.04 40.96
CA PHE A 193 -2.10 -1.60 40.89
C PHE A 193 -0.87 -0.75 41.21
N GLY A 194 0.11 -1.30 41.95
CA GLY A 194 1.37 -0.64 42.26
C GLY A 194 2.55 -1.12 41.42
N THR A 195 2.52 -2.37 40.94
CA THR A 195 3.66 -3.01 40.25
C THR A 195 3.44 -3.24 38.75
N GLY A 196 2.20 -3.18 38.28
CA GLY A 196 1.82 -3.62 36.93
C GLY A 196 1.92 -5.12 36.72
N ILE A 197 1.71 -5.50 35.46
CA ILE A 197 1.91 -6.86 34.94
C ILE A 197 3.38 -6.99 34.54
N ALA A 198 4.11 -7.89 35.20
CA ALA A 198 5.52 -8.08 34.95
C ALA A 198 5.81 -8.72 33.58
N ALA A 199 6.87 -8.25 32.92
CA ALA A 199 7.39 -8.83 31.69
C ALA A 199 7.87 -10.27 31.91
N GLN A 200 7.61 -11.09 30.90
CA GLN A 200 7.99 -12.49 30.88
C GLN A 200 8.97 -12.71 29.74
N LYS A 201 10.07 -13.40 30.04
CA LYS A 201 11.01 -13.82 28.99
C LYS A 201 10.29 -14.70 27.98
N GLY A 202 10.51 -14.43 26.71
CA GLY A 202 10.02 -15.28 25.65
C GLY A 202 10.18 -14.64 24.27
N SER A 203 9.73 -15.36 23.26
CA SER A 203 9.93 -15.05 21.84
C SER A 203 8.65 -14.63 21.13
N ASN A 204 7.57 -14.37 21.87
CA ASN A 204 6.28 -13.99 21.29
C ASN A 204 6.38 -12.54 20.79
N GLY A 205 6.49 -12.40 19.47
CA GLY A 205 6.53 -11.11 18.78
C GLY A 205 5.14 -10.54 18.51
N LEU A 206 5.12 -9.36 17.91
CA LEU A 206 3.91 -8.66 17.49
C LEU A 206 3.98 -8.36 15.99
N VAL A 207 2.99 -8.83 15.24
CA VAL A 207 2.89 -8.60 13.79
C VAL A 207 2.05 -7.35 13.53
N VAL A 208 2.62 -6.40 12.79
CA VAL A 208 1.95 -5.19 12.34
C VAL A 208 1.56 -5.37 10.89
N THR A 209 0.26 -5.48 10.61
CA THR A 209 -0.26 -5.59 9.25
C THR A 209 -0.34 -4.22 8.62
N LEU A 210 0.32 -4.02 7.48
CA LEU A 210 0.40 -2.71 6.83
C LEU A 210 -0.76 -2.53 5.82
N PRO A 211 -1.39 -1.35 5.76
CA PRO A 211 -2.36 -1.05 4.72
C PRO A 211 -1.67 -0.91 3.35
N GLU A 212 -2.45 -1.12 2.27
CA GLU A 212 -1.97 -0.99 0.88
C GLU A 212 -1.40 0.40 0.58
N LYS A 213 -2.00 1.45 1.14
CA LYS A 213 -1.51 2.82 1.06
C LYS A 213 -0.91 3.22 2.40
N ARG A 214 0.39 3.54 2.39
CA ARG A 214 1.11 3.99 3.58
C ARG A 214 2.18 4.99 3.21
N GLU A 215 2.55 5.79 4.20
CA GLU A 215 3.73 6.65 4.15
C GLU A 215 4.99 5.78 4.30
N SER A 216 6.13 6.31 3.87
CA SER A 216 7.44 5.66 4.04
C SER A 216 7.85 5.51 5.51
N THR A 217 7.20 6.25 6.41
CA THR A 217 7.34 6.10 7.86
C THR A 217 6.04 5.56 8.43
N VAL A 218 6.12 4.44 9.15
CA VAL A 218 4.98 3.83 9.84
C VAL A 218 5.13 4.06 11.34
N THR A 219 4.09 4.55 12.00
CA THR A 219 4.03 4.67 13.46
C THR A 219 3.07 3.64 14.01
N VAL A 220 3.50 2.88 15.01
CA VAL A 220 2.69 1.86 15.68
C VAL A 220 2.79 2.04 17.19
N SER A 221 1.66 1.98 17.89
CA SER A 221 1.60 2.06 19.35
C SER A 221 0.95 0.80 19.93
N PHE A 222 1.58 0.20 20.94
CA PHE A 222 1.08 -1.00 21.60
C PHE A 222 1.49 -1.09 23.07
N ALA A 223 0.67 -1.78 23.87
CA ALA A 223 0.91 -2.02 25.28
C ALA A 223 1.95 -3.14 25.48
N VAL A 224 2.80 -2.97 26.48
CA VAL A 224 3.83 -3.95 26.86
C VAL A 224 3.84 -4.16 28.38
N PRO A 225 4.12 -5.39 28.86
CA PRO A 225 4.33 -5.63 30.29
C PRO A 225 5.46 -4.77 30.89
N VAL A 226 5.38 -4.50 32.19
CA VAL A 226 6.34 -3.73 32.97
C VAL A 226 7.63 -4.53 33.18
N GLY A 227 8.78 -3.92 32.88
CA GLY A 227 10.09 -4.56 33.03
C GLY A 227 11.14 -4.04 32.05
N GLU A 228 12.34 -4.58 32.14
CA GLU A 228 13.47 -4.19 31.28
C GLU A 228 13.42 -4.94 29.94
N TYR A 229 13.46 -4.19 28.84
CA TYR A 229 13.60 -4.69 27.47
C TYR A 229 15.00 -4.34 26.98
N GLY A 230 15.86 -5.35 26.85
CA GLY A 230 17.23 -5.20 26.38
C GLY A 230 17.32 -5.13 24.86
N SER A 231 16.31 -5.62 24.14
CA SER A 231 16.29 -5.63 22.67
C SER A 231 14.89 -5.40 22.12
N LEU A 232 14.83 -4.77 20.96
CA LEU A 232 13.63 -4.72 20.13
C LEU A 232 14.12 -4.64 18.68
N THR A 233 13.62 -5.53 17.83
CA THR A 233 13.96 -5.57 16.40
C THR A 233 12.68 -5.47 15.58
N ALA A 234 12.75 -4.72 14.48
CA ALA A 234 11.69 -4.64 13.49
C ALA A 234 12.15 -5.31 12.19
N THR A 235 11.40 -6.30 11.72
CA THR A 235 11.67 -7.00 10.46
C THR A 235 10.49 -6.81 9.52
N ALA A 236 10.72 -6.25 8.34
CA ALA A 236 9.70 -6.07 7.31
C ALA A 236 9.64 -7.28 6.38
N TYR A 237 8.42 -7.70 6.03
CA TYR A 237 8.17 -8.80 5.11
C TYR A 237 7.26 -8.37 3.98
N ASP A 238 7.50 -8.87 2.76
CA ASP A 238 6.59 -8.70 1.63
C ASP A 238 5.37 -9.65 1.71
N ALA A 239 4.44 -9.54 0.75
CA ALA A 239 3.21 -10.35 0.71
C ALA A 239 3.47 -11.87 0.56
N SER A 240 4.66 -12.27 0.12
CA SER A 240 5.07 -13.68 0.03
C SER A 240 5.70 -14.21 1.33
N GLY A 241 5.91 -13.34 2.31
CA GLY A 241 6.61 -13.66 3.56
C GLY A 241 8.14 -13.58 3.45
N LYS A 242 8.69 -12.97 2.39
CA LYS A 242 10.14 -12.76 2.26
C LYS A 242 10.56 -11.59 3.15
N ASN A 243 11.63 -11.77 3.94
CA ASN A 243 12.28 -10.68 4.67
C ASN A 243 12.89 -9.68 3.66
N ILE A 244 12.50 -8.42 3.77
CA ILE A 244 12.92 -7.34 2.89
C ILE A 244 13.66 -6.21 3.62
N GLY A 245 13.92 -6.37 4.91
CA GLY A 245 14.68 -5.41 5.71
C GLY A 245 14.51 -5.67 7.20
N GLU A 246 15.55 -5.38 7.96
CA GLU A 246 15.57 -5.51 9.41
C GLU A 246 16.29 -4.32 10.05
N ALA A 247 15.80 -3.88 11.21
CA ALA A 247 16.41 -2.81 11.99
C ALA A 247 16.33 -3.11 13.49
N GLU A 248 17.43 -2.83 14.19
CA GLU A 248 17.44 -2.77 15.65
C GLU A 248 16.78 -1.45 16.09
N CYS A 249 15.76 -1.56 16.94
CA CYS A 249 15.01 -0.41 17.43
C CYS A 249 15.57 0.16 18.74
N LEU A 250 16.22 -0.66 19.55
CA LEU A 250 16.83 -0.24 20.82
C LEU A 250 18.34 -0.29 20.73
N THR A 251 18.99 0.87 20.85
CA THR A 251 20.45 0.97 20.99
C THR A 251 20.89 0.88 22.46
N THR A 252 19.96 1.05 23.39
CA THR A 252 20.15 0.89 24.84
C THR A 252 18.90 0.25 25.44
N PRO A 253 19.04 -0.59 26.48
CA PRO A 253 17.90 -1.16 27.19
C PRO A 253 16.95 -0.08 27.71
N ILE A 254 15.65 -0.38 27.68
CA ILE A 254 14.59 0.47 28.22
C ILE A 254 13.88 -0.27 29.35
N ASN A 255 13.72 0.40 30.49
CA ASN A 255 12.81 -0.07 31.53
C ASN A 255 11.40 0.48 31.25
N ALA A 256 10.47 -0.41 30.91
CA ALA A 256 9.07 -0.08 30.69
C ALA A 256 8.38 0.06 32.06
N GLU A 257 7.96 1.27 32.40
CA GLU A 257 7.36 1.59 33.69
C GLU A 257 5.83 1.59 33.62
N LEU A 258 5.19 1.33 34.76
CA LEU A 258 3.74 1.27 34.88
C LEU A 258 3.09 2.56 34.37
N ALA A 259 2.16 2.43 33.42
CA ALA A 259 1.44 3.53 32.77
C ALA A 259 2.34 4.58 32.09
N ASP A 260 3.61 4.25 31.82
CA ASP A 260 4.55 5.09 31.08
C ASP A 260 4.45 4.82 29.56
N MET A 261 4.89 5.78 28.75
CA MET A 261 5.03 5.61 27.31
C MET A 261 6.43 5.96 26.84
N ARG A 262 6.99 5.09 25.99
CA ARG A 262 8.27 5.31 25.33
C ARG A 262 8.11 5.41 23.83
N THR A 263 8.67 6.47 23.26
CA THR A 263 8.82 6.60 21.81
C THR A 263 10.16 6.03 21.39
N ILE A 264 10.13 5.14 20.40
CA ILE A 264 11.28 4.44 19.85
C ILE A 264 11.28 4.71 18.35
N SER A 265 12.45 4.97 17.77
CA SER A 265 12.58 5.21 16.34
C SER A 265 13.61 4.27 15.75
N ALA A 266 13.28 3.66 14.61
CA ALA A 266 14.16 2.80 13.84
C ALA A 266 14.01 3.13 12.36
N THR A 267 15.04 2.86 11.57
CA THR A 267 15.00 3.06 10.12
C THR A 267 15.40 1.76 9.45
N LEU A 268 14.50 1.21 8.63
CA LEU A 268 14.83 0.03 7.83
C LEU A 268 15.87 0.40 6.76
N PRO A 269 16.73 -0.56 6.36
CA PRO A 269 17.56 -0.35 5.18
C PRO A 269 16.65 -0.06 3.98
N LYS A 270 17.08 0.85 3.10
CA LYS A 270 16.35 1.13 1.86
C LYS A 270 16.22 -0.18 1.09
N TYR A 271 14.99 -0.61 0.84
CA TYR A 271 14.74 -1.84 0.12
C TYR A 271 15.28 -1.72 -1.31
N ALA A 272 16.42 -2.37 -1.55
CA ALA A 272 16.94 -2.65 -2.87
C ALA A 272 16.55 -4.10 -3.19
N PRO A 273 15.74 -4.36 -4.21
CA PRO A 273 15.45 -5.72 -4.67
C PRO A 273 16.73 -6.52 -4.86
N GLN A 274 17.00 -7.46 -3.94
CA GLN A 274 18.17 -8.34 -3.98
C GLN A 274 17.96 -9.42 -5.05
N GLU A 275 18.24 -9.04 -6.30
CA GLU A 275 19.06 -9.70 -7.33
C GLU A 275 18.65 -9.17 -8.72
N PRO A 276 19.62 -8.84 -9.60
CA PRO A 276 19.32 -8.47 -10.98
C PRO A 276 18.75 -9.69 -11.71
N ILE A 277 17.52 -9.58 -12.19
CA ILE A 277 16.91 -10.62 -13.01
C ILE A 277 17.55 -10.51 -14.39
N GLU A 278 18.18 -11.59 -14.87
CA GLU A 278 18.85 -11.59 -16.17
C GLU A 278 17.90 -11.12 -17.28
N GLY A 279 18.40 -10.25 -18.15
CA GLY A 279 17.60 -9.62 -19.20
C GLY A 279 16.65 -8.52 -18.71
N THR A 280 16.88 -7.97 -17.50
CA THR A 280 16.12 -6.83 -16.97
C THR A 280 17.03 -5.73 -16.42
N VAL A 281 16.47 -4.52 -16.30
CA VAL A 281 17.06 -3.38 -15.59
C VAL A 281 16.08 -2.89 -14.52
N LEU A 282 16.59 -2.62 -13.33
CA LEU A 282 15.79 -2.15 -12.20
C LEU A 282 15.88 -0.64 -12.11
N VAL A 283 14.74 0.06 -12.24
CA VAL A 283 14.62 1.51 -12.05
C VAL A 283 13.25 1.82 -11.45
N ALA A 284 13.20 2.74 -10.47
CA ALA A 284 12.00 3.08 -9.71
C ALA A 284 11.35 1.86 -9.01
N GLY A 285 12.18 0.88 -8.63
CA GLY A 285 11.72 -0.39 -8.05
C GLY A 285 10.97 -1.30 -9.02
N ILE A 286 11.02 -1.05 -10.33
CA ILE A 286 10.35 -1.84 -11.37
C ILE A 286 11.40 -2.53 -12.23
N TYR A 287 11.23 -3.84 -12.46
CA TYR A 287 12.08 -4.61 -13.36
C TYR A 287 11.59 -4.45 -14.81
N TRP A 288 12.28 -3.60 -15.56
CA TRP A 288 12.01 -3.38 -16.99
C TRP A 288 12.76 -4.40 -17.82
N ALA A 289 12.17 -4.89 -18.90
CA ALA A 289 12.89 -5.70 -19.87
C ALA A 289 14.09 -4.92 -20.44
N LEU A 290 15.20 -5.64 -20.69
CA LEU A 290 16.43 -5.03 -21.20
C LEU A 290 16.19 -4.29 -22.53
N GLY A 291 15.33 -4.80 -23.40
CA GLY A 291 14.98 -4.17 -24.68
C GLY A 291 13.47 -4.06 -24.91
N ASN A 292 13.12 -3.53 -26.09
CA ASN A 292 11.72 -3.49 -26.53
C ASN A 292 11.26 -4.89 -26.96
N LEU A 293 9.95 -5.14 -26.88
CA LEU A 293 9.36 -6.32 -27.51
C LEU A 293 9.56 -6.26 -29.03
N GLN A 294 9.95 -7.37 -29.64
CA GLN A 294 10.12 -7.47 -31.09
C GLN A 294 9.46 -8.74 -31.62
N HIS A 295 8.91 -8.63 -32.83
CA HIS A 295 8.61 -9.75 -33.70
C HIS A 295 9.75 -9.87 -34.72
N VAL A 296 10.46 -10.98 -34.73
CA VAL A 296 11.57 -11.28 -35.65
C VAL A 296 11.36 -12.69 -36.17
N GLU A 297 11.02 -12.83 -37.46
CA GLU A 297 10.78 -14.13 -38.09
C GLU A 297 11.98 -15.07 -37.90
N GLY A 298 11.71 -16.30 -37.44
CA GLY A 298 12.70 -17.31 -37.12
C GLY A 298 13.26 -17.23 -35.70
N SER A 299 12.87 -16.24 -34.87
CA SER A 299 13.29 -16.18 -33.47
C SER A 299 12.78 -17.38 -32.67
N THR A 300 13.66 -17.95 -31.84
CA THR A 300 13.37 -19.09 -30.95
C THR A 300 13.86 -18.83 -29.52
N ASP A 301 13.82 -17.57 -29.08
CA ASP A 301 14.30 -17.17 -27.77
C ASP A 301 13.56 -17.90 -26.64
N GLU A 302 14.31 -18.38 -25.65
CA GLU A 302 13.77 -19.21 -24.59
C GLU A 302 12.70 -18.46 -23.77
N GLY A 303 11.57 -19.12 -23.56
CA GLY A 303 10.42 -18.55 -22.85
C GLY A 303 9.47 -17.74 -23.74
N PHE A 304 9.83 -17.46 -24.99
CA PHE A 304 8.98 -16.74 -25.94
C PHE A 304 8.27 -17.69 -26.90
N ARG A 305 7.18 -17.21 -27.48
CA ARG A 305 6.55 -17.84 -28.64
C ARG A 305 7.45 -17.66 -29.86
N THR A 306 7.41 -18.59 -30.82
CA THR A 306 8.16 -18.49 -32.08
C THR A 306 7.94 -17.13 -32.74
N ASP A 307 9.00 -16.57 -33.29
CA ASP A 307 9.07 -15.24 -33.90
C ASP A 307 9.01 -14.06 -32.92
N TRP A 308 8.98 -14.29 -31.61
CA TRP A 308 8.98 -13.22 -30.60
C TRP A 308 10.26 -13.24 -29.75
N ARG A 309 10.65 -12.05 -29.28
CA ARG A 309 11.76 -11.86 -28.34
C ARG A 309 11.72 -10.50 -27.65
N ILE A 310 12.59 -10.31 -26.66
CA ILE A 310 13.02 -8.99 -26.20
C ILE A 310 14.28 -8.61 -26.96
N ALA A 311 14.38 -7.36 -27.40
CA ALA A 311 15.59 -6.87 -28.06
C ALA A 311 16.82 -7.07 -27.13
N PRO A 312 17.94 -7.60 -27.63
CA PRO A 312 19.11 -7.89 -26.81
C PRO A 312 19.72 -6.66 -26.12
N GLU A 313 19.54 -5.47 -26.72
CA GLU A 313 20.12 -4.22 -26.23
C GLU A 313 19.06 -3.14 -26.02
N GLN A 314 19.29 -2.25 -25.05
CA GLN A 314 18.29 -1.24 -24.68
C GLN A 314 17.98 -0.23 -25.80
N TRP A 315 18.96 0.03 -26.66
CA TRP A 315 18.86 1.00 -27.74
C TRP A 315 18.30 0.42 -29.04
N GLU A 316 18.08 -0.90 -29.11
CA GLU A 316 17.68 -1.57 -30.34
C GLU A 316 16.20 -1.34 -30.64
N TYR A 317 15.93 -0.92 -31.87
CA TYR A 317 14.62 -0.91 -32.50
C TYR A 317 14.78 -1.29 -33.97
N ILE A 318 13.77 -1.95 -34.51
CA ILE A 318 13.79 -2.55 -35.84
C ILE A 318 13.87 -1.46 -36.89
N ASN A 319 14.70 -1.72 -37.91
CA ASN A 319 14.92 -0.82 -39.03
C ASN A 319 15.39 0.58 -38.61
N CYS A 320 16.29 0.63 -37.63
CA CYS A 320 16.92 1.87 -37.19
C CYS A 320 17.62 2.57 -38.36
N GLU A 321 17.12 3.75 -38.72
CA GLU A 321 17.74 4.65 -39.68
C GLU A 321 18.39 5.84 -38.96
N ASN A 322 19.55 6.28 -39.46
CA ASN A 322 20.20 7.46 -38.91
C ASN A 322 19.35 8.70 -39.23
N ALA A 323 18.88 9.39 -38.19
CA ALA A 323 18.48 10.78 -38.36
C ALA A 323 19.70 11.54 -38.89
N LEU A 324 19.61 12.05 -40.12
CA LEU A 324 20.66 12.90 -40.69
C LEU A 324 20.98 14.03 -39.69
N ALA A 325 22.23 14.49 -39.68
CA ALA A 325 22.81 15.48 -38.74
C ALA A 325 22.03 16.80 -38.52
N SER A 326 20.89 17.00 -39.18
CA SER A 326 20.01 18.16 -39.11
C SER A 326 18.74 17.98 -38.24
N GLY A 327 18.57 16.85 -37.53
CA GLY A 327 17.40 16.64 -36.65
C GLY A 327 16.07 16.49 -37.40
N LYS A 328 16.13 16.11 -38.69
CA LYS A 328 14.92 15.87 -39.49
C LYS A 328 14.33 14.49 -39.18
N ALA A 329 13.01 14.45 -38.99
CA ALA A 329 12.25 13.22 -38.82
C ALA A 329 12.51 12.24 -39.97
N VAL A 330 12.94 11.03 -39.65
CA VAL A 330 13.08 9.96 -40.64
C VAL A 330 11.76 9.21 -40.75
N THR A 331 11.33 8.98 -41.99
CA THR A 331 10.22 8.08 -42.31
C THR A 331 10.82 6.83 -42.90
N PHE A 332 10.68 5.72 -42.17
CA PHE A 332 11.05 4.41 -42.64
C PHE A 332 9.84 3.73 -43.28
N LYS A 333 10.06 3.18 -44.48
CA LYS A 333 9.11 2.35 -45.20
C LYS A 333 9.79 0.99 -45.42
N PRO A 334 9.35 -0.08 -44.73
CA PRO A 334 9.95 -1.38 -44.91
C PRO A 334 9.82 -1.82 -46.36
N THR A 335 10.92 -2.31 -46.93
CA THR A 335 10.93 -3.05 -48.20
C THR A 335 10.86 -4.56 -47.97
N ASP A 336 11.13 -5.00 -46.74
CA ASP A 336 11.05 -6.39 -46.28
C ASP A 336 10.27 -6.43 -44.95
N TYR A 337 9.35 -7.39 -44.82
CA TYR A 337 8.27 -7.42 -43.82
C TYR A 337 8.43 -8.56 -42.81
N THR A 338 9.66 -8.89 -42.43
CA THR A 338 9.95 -10.04 -41.55
C THR A 338 10.16 -9.65 -40.09
N GLN A 339 10.26 -8.34 -39.80
CA GLN A 339 10.62 -7.83 -38.47
C GLN A 339 9.81 -6.59 -38.08
N TYR A 340 9.34 -6.52 -36.83
CA TYR A 340 8.48 -5.45 -36.31
C TYR A 340 8.70 -5.18 -34.82
N ASP A 341 8.52 -3.94 -34.40
CA ASP A 341 8.52 -3.52 -32.99
C ASP A 341 7.53 -2.39 -32.67
N HIS A 342 6.69 -1.99 -33.64
CA HIS A 342 5.59 -1.03 -33.46
C HIS A 342 4.24 -1.73 -33.58
N PHE A 343 3.56 -1.93 -32.46
CA PHE A 343 2.35 -2.74 -32.36
C PHE A 343 1.10 -1.91 -32.04
N ASN A 344 -0.07 -2.39 -32.45
CA ASN A 344 -1.38 -1.91 -32.05
C ASN A 344 -1.57 -2.06 -30.54
N TRP A 345 -2.40 -1.20 -29.96
CA TRP A 345 -2.80 -1.38 -28.57
C TRP A 345 -3.80 -2.54 -28.45
N GLY A 346 -3.49 -3.50 -27.57
CA GLY A 346 -4.36 -4.62 -27.24
C GLY A 346 -4.55 -5.68 -28.34
N GLY A 347 -3.81 -5.63 -29.45
CA GLY A 347 -3.88 -6.62 -30.52
C GLY A 347 -2.89 -7.77 -30.33
N ILE A 348 -3.30 -9.03 -30.60
CA ILE A 348 -2.42 -10.21 -30.57
C ILE A 348 -2.29 -10.90 -31.94
N ALA A 349 -3.39 -11.07 -32.68
CA ALA A 349 -3.37 -11.92 -33.88
C ALA A 349 -2.59 -11.34 -35.07
N ASN A 350 -2.67 -10.02 -35.27
CA ASN A 350 -1.95 -9.29 -36.33
C ASN A 350 -1.57 -7.88 -35.83
N PRO A 351 -0.73 -7.76 -34.80
CA PRO A 351 -0.56 -6.53 -34.04
C PRO A 351 0.14 -5.42 -34.82
N PHE A 352 0.62 -5.67 -36.04
CA PHE A 352 1.36 -4.72 -36.85
C PHE A 352 0.53 -4.10 -38.00
N LEU A 353 -0.70 -4.56 -38.23
CA LEU A 353 -1.61 -4.05 -39.27
C LEU A 353 -2.58 -3.01 -38.69
N CYS A 354 -2.86 -1.91 -39.39
CA CYS A 354 -3.65 -0.78 -38.89
C CYS A 354 -5.16 -0.91 -39.09
N ALA A 355 -5.63 -2.05 -39.63
CA ALA A 355 -7.06 -2.32 -39.74
C ALA A 355 -7.70 -2.46 -38.34
N ALA A 356 -8.96 -2.02 -38.23
CA ALA A 356 -9.64 -1.90 -36.94
C ALA A 356 -9.78 -3.24 -36.22
N GLU A 357 -10.01 -4.35 -36.93
CA GLU A 357 -10.13 -5.70 -36.36
C GLU A 357 -8.85 -6.23 -35.68
N HIS A 358 -7.73 -5.51 -35.79
CA HIS A 358 -6.43 -5.93 -35.25
C HIS A 358 -6.00 -5.20 -33.98
N SER A 359 -6.82 -4.27 -33.47
CA SER A 359 -6.62 -3.57 -32.20
C SER A 359 -7.78 -3.83 -31.25
N ALA A 360 -7.56 -3.69 -29.94
CA ALA A 360 -8.65 -3.78 -28.98
C ALA A 360 -9.59 -2.55 -29.07
N VAL A 361 -10.85 -2.75 -28.66
CA VAL A 361 -11.88 -1.70 -28.50
C VAL A 361 -12.41 -1.67 -27.07
N ALA A 362 -11.52 -1.85 -26.11
CA ALA A 362 -11.86 -1.97 -24.70
C ALA A 362 -12.55 -0.72 -24.16
N ALA A 363 -13.48 -0.91 -23.21
CA ALA A 363 -14.08 0.21 -22.49
C ALA A 363 -12.99 1.02 -21.75
N VAL A 364 -13.17 2.33 -21.63
CA VAL A 364 -12.22 3.22 -20.93
C VAL A 364 -12.01 2.77 -19.48
N GLY A 365 -10.76 2.85 -19.00
CA GLY A 365 -10.34 2.37 -17.68
C GLY A 365 -10.11 0.85 -17.63
N THR A 366 -10.14 0.17 -18.78
CA THR A 366 -9.77 -1.25 -18.85
C THR A 366 -8.26 -1.37 -18.85
N ASP A 367 -7.72 -1.96 -17.78
CA ASP A 367 -6.34 -2.38 -17.71
C ASP A 367 -6.17 -3.81 -18.26
N ILE A 368 -5.39 -3.95 -19.35
CA ILE A 368 -5.09 -5.24 -19.98
C ILE A 368 -3.80 -5.88 -19.46
N SER A 369 -3.06 -5.23 -18.56
CA SER A 369 -1.76 -5.71 -18.04
C SER A 369 -1.83 -7.17 -17.57
N GLY A 370 -1.06 -8.05 -18.20
CA GLY A 370 -1.02 -9.48 -17.89
C GLY A 370 -2.31 -10.25 -18.21
N ARG A 371 -3.21 -9.72 -19.04
CA ARG A 371 -4.52 -10.30 -19.37
C ARG A 371 -4.68 -10.55 -20.87
N MET A 372 -5.38 -11.63 -21.22
CA MET A 372 -5.67 -12.01 -22.61
C MET A 372 -7.17 -12.22 -22.80
N TYR A 373 -7.62 -12.01 -24.04
CA TYR A 373 -9.03 -12.05 -24.41
C TYR A 373 -9.24 -12.71 -25.79
N THR A 374 -10.40 -13.34 -25.96
CA THR A 374 -10.84 -13.83 -27.28
C THR A 374 -11.70 -12.81 -28.02
N SER A 375 -12.26 -11.82 -27.32
CA SER A 375 -13.08 -10.75 -27.89
C SER A 375 -12.33 -9.43 -27.99
N GLN A 376 -12.69 -8.61 -28.98
CA GLN A 376 -12.03 -7.34 -29.29
C GLN A 376 -12.30 -6.28 -28.21
N GLU A 377 -13.45 -6.36 -27.55
CA GLU A 377 -13.90 -5.47 -26.47
C GLU A 377 -13.19 -5.75 -25.14
N CYS A 378 -12.31 -6.77 -25.08
CA CYS A 378 -11.65 -7.23 -23.87
C CYS A 378 -12.62 -7.65 -22.75
N THR A 379 -13.71 -8.33 -23.11
CA THR A 379 -14.75 -8.81 -22.17
C THR A 379 -14.75 -10.32 -21.97
N ALA A 380 -14.28 -11.09 -22.95
CA ALA A 380 -14.16 -12.54 -22.89
C ALA A 380 -12.72 -12.93 -22.54
N ALA A 381 -12.40 -12.90 -21.24
CA ALA A 381 -11.07 -13.23 -20.73
C ALA A 381 -10.71 -14.71 -21.01
N THR A 382 -9.44 -14.97 -21.28
CA THR A 382 -8.91 -16.31 -21.48
C THR A 382 -7.52 -16.45 -20.88
N THR A 383 -7.20 -17.65 -20.41
CA THR A 383 -5.84 -18.06 -20.04
C THR A 383 -5.21 -18.97 -21.10
N ASP A 384 -5.96 -19.33 -22.15
CA ASP A 384 -5.47 -20.10 -23.28
C ASP A 384 -4.78 -19.17 -24.28
N PHE A 385 -3.45 -19.21 -24.28
CA PHE A 385 -2.59 -18.46 -25.20
C PHE A 385 -2.87 -18.77 -26.67
N SER A 386 -3.37 -19.96 -27.02
CA SER A 386 -3.65 -20.30 -28.43
C SER A 386 -4.99 -19.73 -28.91
N ALA A 387 -5.93 -19.54 -27.98
CA ALA A 387 -7.22 -18.92 -28.25
C ALA A 387 -7.16 -17.39 -28.25
N ALA A 388 -6.23 -16.79 -27.51
CA ALA A 388 -6.09 -15.34 -27.37
C ALA A 388 -5.98 -14.61 -28.72
N ARG A 389 -6.72 -13.50 -28.85
CA ARG A 389 -6.72 -12.63 -30.04
C ARG A 389 -6.47 -11.16 -29.69
N PHE A 390 -6.76 -10.78 -28.44
CA PHE A 390 -6.60 -9.43 -27.91
C PHE A 390 -6.08 -9.46 -26.47
N GLY A 391 -5.61 -8.32 -25.96
CA GLY A 391 -5.05 -8.16 -24.63
C GLY A 391 -3.57 -7.80 -24.64
N ASP A 392 -2.85 -8.18 -23.59
CA ASP A 392 -1.44 -7.85 -23.41
C ASP A 392 -0.55 -8.69 -24.32
N LEU A 393 -0.04 -8.04 -25.37
CA LEU A 393 0.84 -8.65 -26.36
C LEU A 393 2.17 -9.12 -25.74
N ALA A 394 2.74 -8.37 -24.80
CA ALA A 394 3.99 -8.76 -24.16
C ALA A 394 3.79 -9.99 -23.28
N TYR A 395 2.67 -10.07 -22.57
CA TYR A 395 2.27 -11.25 -21.80
C TYR A 395 2.08 -12.46 -22.69
N TRP A 396 1.29 -12.32 -23.75
CA TRP A 396 1.06 -13.41 -24.70
C TRP A 396 2.36 -13.90 -25.36
N ALA A 397 3.17 -12.98 -25.90
CA ALA A 397 4.38 -13.30 -26.64
C ALA A 397 5.47 -13.97 -25.76
N SER A 398 5.52 -13.61 -24.47
CA SER A 398 6.52 -14.11 -23.52
C SER A 398 6.04 -15.29 -22.67
N ASN A 399 4.92 -15.93 -23.03
CA ASN A 399 4.27 -16.97 -22.24
C ASN A 399 4.10 -16.59 -20.75
N GLY A 400 3.75 -15.32 -20.50
CA GLY A 400 3.50 -14.77 -19.18
C GLY A 400 4.74 -14.39 -18.35
N LYS A 401 5.92 -14.25 -18.97
CA LYS A 401 7.14 -13.79 -18.29
C LYS A 401 7.18 -12.27 -18.13
N PHE A 402 6.68 -11.54 -19.12
CA PHE A 402 6.64 -10.08 -19.15
C PHE A 402 5.20 -9.59 -19.36
N ARG A 403 4.93 -8.32 -19.09
CA ARG A 403 3.65 -7.66 -19.39
C ARG A 403 3.86 -6.23 -19.84
N LEU A 404 2.81 -5.62 -20.39
CA LEU A 404 2.75 -4.17 -20.55
C LEU A 404 2.92 -3.48 -19.18
N PRO A 405 3.67 -2.37 -19.13
CA PRO A 405 3.70 -1.53 -17.94
C PRO A 405 2.34 -0.86 -17.73
N THR A 406 1.94 -0.75 -16.47
CA THR A 406 0.74 0.01 -16.10
C THR A 406 0.98 1.52 -16.19
N GLN A 407 -0.11 2.30 -16.24
CA GLN A 407 0.01 3.75 -16.15
C GLN A 407 0.69 4.20 -14.85
N ALA A 408 0.39 3.53 -13.73
CA ALA A 408 0.99 3.82 -12.44
C ALA A 408 2.50 3.59 -12.45
N GLU A 409 2.97 2.49 -13.03
CA GLU A 409 4.41 2.18 -13.16
C GLU A 409 5.15 3.19 -14.04
N MET A 410 4.57 3.56 -15.19
CA MET A 410 5.15 4.61 -16.04
C MET A 410 5.16 5.97 -15.32
N THR A 411 4.13 6.28 -14.51
CA THR A 411 4.06 7.51 -13.73
C THR A 411 5.12 7.52 -12.64
N LYS A 412 5.32 6.37 -11.99
CA LYS A 412 6.37 6.14 -11.01
C LYS A 412 7.75 6.37 -11.63
N LEU A 413 8.02 5.81 -12.81
CA LEU A 413 9.27 6.01 -13.54
C LEU A 413 9.58 7.49 -13.76
N VAL A 414 8.59 8.29 -14.19
CA VAL A 414 8.78 9.73 -14.43
C VAL A 414 8.99 10.52 -13.14
N ASN A 415 8.30 10.16 -12.06
CA ASN A 415 8.29 10.95 -10.84
C ASN A 415 9.39 10.56 -9.84
N GLU A 416 9.83 9.30 -9.84
CA GLU A 416 10.76 8.76 -8.84
C GLU A 416 12.16 8.50 -9.39
N ALA A 417 12.35 8.40 -10.71
CA ALA A 417 13.66 8.23 -11.32
C ALA A 417 14.23 9.57 -11.83
N SER A 418 15.55 9.71 -11.80
CA SER A 418 16.24 10.77 -12.53
C SER A 418 16.24 10.47 -14.02
N SER A 419 16.12 11.50 -14.86
CA SER A 419 16.11 11.36 -16.33
C SER A 419 17.15 12.26 -17.00
N GLN A 420 17.91 11.69 -17.93
CA GLN A 420 18.88 12.40 -18.75
C GLN A 420 18.58 12.20 -20.24
N TYR A 421 18.40 13.28 -20.98
CA TYR A 421 18.33 13.23 -22.44
C TYR A 421 19.72 13.04 -23.05
N GLY A 422 19.86 12.20 -24.06
CA GLY A 422 21.14 12.04 -24.72
C GLY A 422 21.12 11.17 -25.96
N ARG A 423 22.33 10.84 -26.40
CA ARG A 423 22.60 10.01 -27.57
C ARG A 423 23.63 8.92 -27.29
N TYR A 424 23.57 7.84 -28.03
CA TYR A 424 24.50 6.73 -27.98
C TYR A 424 24.95 6.35 -29.39
N LYS A 425 26.25 6.14 -29.57
CA LYS A 425 26.82 5.70 -30.85
C LYS A 425 26.99 4.18 -30.82
N ILE A 426 26.25 3.47 -31.67
CA ILE A 426 26.39 2.01 -31.81
C ILE A 426 27.58 1.67 -32.71
N ALA A 427 28.04 0.42 -32.67
CA ALA A 427 29.23 -0.05 -33.38
C ALA A 427 29.18 0.18 -34.90
N GLU A 428 27.97 0.15 -35.48
CA GLU A 428 27.70 0.40 -36.90
C GLU A 428 27.78 1.89 -37.29
N GLY A 429 28.15 2.77 -36.35
CA GLY A 429 28.25 4.22 -36.55
C GLY A 429 26.91 4.94 -36.57
N LYS A 430 25.81 4.28 -36.16
CA LYS A 430 24.51 4.92 -36.01
C LYS A 430 24.40 5.67 -34.68
N VAL A 431 23.64 6.76 -34.67
CA VAL A 431 23.42 7.59 -33.48
C VAL A 431 21.99 7.39 -33.00
N ILE A 432 21.84 6.77 -31.84
CA ILE A 432 20.54 6.54 -31.20
C ILE A 432 20.32 7.64 -30.17
N THR A 433 19.18 8.32 -30.23
CA THR A 433 18.81 9.32 -29.22
C THR A 433 17.67 8.79 -28.36
N GLY A 434 17.62 9.21 -27.09
CA GLY A 434 16.66 8.68 -26.12
C GLY A 434 16.77 9.36 -24.76
N ILE A 435 16.05 8.80 -23.79
CA ILE A 435 16.16 9.21 -22.37
C ILE A 435 16.66 8.02 -21.57
N LEU A 436 17.69 8.26 -20.76
CA LEU A 436 18.17 7.33 -19.75
C LEU A 436 17.53 7.67 -18.41
N PHE A 437 16.83 6.72 -17.82
CA PHE A 437 16.28 6.78 -16.46
C PHE A 437 17.18 6.02 -15.50
N THR A 438 17.48 6.62 -14.34
CA THR A 438 18.32 6.02 -13.29
C THR A 438 17.71 6.31 -11.93
N ASP A 439 17.92 5.43 -10.96
CA ASP A 439 17.53 5.74 -9.59
C ASP A 439 18.35 6.92 -9.05
N PRO A 440 17.74 7.90 -8.36
CA PRO A 440 18.48 8.97 -7.72
C PRO A 440 19.42 8.40 -6.65
N ALA A 441 20.53 9.11 -6.40
CA ALA A 441 21.43 8.78 -5.31
C ALA A 441 20.69 8.79 -3.96
N GLU A 442 21.20 8.03 -3.00
CA GLU A 442 20.58 7.93 -1.68
C GLU A 442 20.45 9.31 -1.01
N GLY A 443 19.23 9.67 -0.59
CA GLY A 443 18.94 10.96 0.03
C GLY A 443 18.73 12.13 -0.94
N GLU A 444 18.87 11.90 -2.26
CA GLU A 444 18.65 12.93 -3.27
C GLU A 444 17.26 12.84 -3.90
N SER A 445 16.70 13.99 -4.24
CA SER A 445 15.49 14.07 -5.07
C SER A 445 15.81 13.72 -6.53
N PRO A 446 14.85 13.18 -7.30
CA PRO A 446 15.00 12.96 -8.73
C PRO A 446 15.43 14.22 -9.49
N SER A 447 16.30 14.07 -10.48
CA SER A 447 16.77 15.15 -11.34
C SER A 447 16.36 14.92 -12.79
N HIS A 448 15.99 15.99 -13.50
CA HIS A 448 15.56 15.91 -14.91
C HIS A 448 16.37 16.89 -15.76
N ASN A 449 17.20 16.35 -16.65
CA ASN A 449 18.08 17.13 -17.51
C ASN A 449 17.79 16.89 -19.00
N ASP A 450 17.34 17.94 -19.66
CA ASP A 450 16.99 17.94 -21.09
C ASP A 450 18.18 18.27 -22.00
N THR A 451 19.35 18.57 -21.44
CA THR A 451 20.56 18.88 -22.23
C THR A 451 21.12 17.59 -22.83
N GLU A 452 21.33 17.55 -24.15
CA GLU A 452 21.88 16.37 -24.81
C GLU A 452 23.28 16.03 -24.28
N VAL A 453 23.45 14.81 -23.79
CA VAL A 453 24.75 14.22 -23.46
C VAL A 453 25.04 13.02 -24.36
N GLU A 454 26.32 12.70 -24.54
CA GLU A 454 26.73 11.46 -25.21
C GLU A 454 26.94 10.37 -24.15
N PHE A 455 26.17 9.29 -24.24
CA PHE A 455 26.23 8.14 -23.34
C PHE A 455 27.33 7.18 -23.76
N THR A 456 27.89 6.48 -22.78
CA THR A 456 28.64 5.24 -22.95
C THR A 456 27.75 4.02 -22.72
N ALA A 457 28.22 2.82 -23.09
CA ALA A 457 27.53 1.57 -22.77
C ALA A 457 27.34 1.41 -21.24
N ASP A 458 28.36 1.79 -20.47
CA ASP A 458 28.34 1.76 -19.00
C ASP A 458 27.29 2.72 -18.42
N ASP A 459 27.01 3.85 -19.08
CA ASP A 459 25.94 4.75 -18.63
C ASP A 459 24.57 4.13 -18.85
N ILE A 460 24.34 3.54 -20.03
CA ILE A 460 23.08 2.85 -20.34
C ILE A 460 22.86 1.68 -19.38
N ALA A 461 23.91 0.90 -19.07
CA ALA A 461 23.82 -0.26 -18.18
C ALA A 461 23.40 0.09 -16.73
N LYS A 462 23.55 1.34 -16.29
CA LYS A 462 23.14 1.80 -14.95
C LYS A 462 21.64 2.03 -14.80
N GLY A 463 20.86 1.96 -15.88
CA GLY A 463 19.45 2.33 -15.84
C GLY A 463 18.63 1.82 -17.01
N LEU A 464 17.48 2.47 -17.23
CA LEU A 464 16.56 2.17 -18.31
C LEU A 464 16.72 3.21 -19.43
N PHE A 465 17.23 2.79 -20.58
CA PHE A 465 17.31 3.63 -21.77
C PHE A 465 16.12 3.38 -22.70
N LEU A 466 15.35 4.44 -22.97
CA LEU A 466 14.22 4.41 -23.89
C LEU A 466 14.58 5.14 -25.20
N PRO A 467 14.86 4.42 -26.30
CA PRO A 467 15.21 5.03 -27.57
C PRO A 467 14.05 5.77 -28.23
N LYS A 468 14.35 6.78 -29.05
CA LYS A 468 13.40 7.48 -29.91
C LYS A 468 13.19 6.71 -31.23
N GLY A 469 12.60 5.53 -31.14
CA GLY A 469 12.32 4.63 -32.27
C GLY A 469 11.15 5.06 -33.17
N GLY A 470 10.57 6.24 -32.96
CA GLY A 470 9.48 6.77 -33.79
C GLY A 470 8.10 6.19 -33.45
N ARG A 471 7.19 6.28 -34.43
CA ARG A 471 5.83 5.74 -34.33
C ARG A 471 5.21 5.42 -35.69
N ARG A 472 4.31 4.44 -35.74
CA ARG A 472 3.43 4.18 -36.89
C ARG A 472 2.08 4.86 -36.72
N TYR A 473 1.61 5.56 -37.75
CA TYR A 473 0.27 6.18 -37.77
C TYR A 473 -0.81 5.15 -38.13
N ASN A 474 -2.04 5.40 -37.68
CA ASN A 474 -3.23 4.54 -37.86
C ASN A 474 -3.79 4.44 -39.30
N LYS A 475 -3.05 4.85 -40.33
CA LYS A 475 -3.54 4.87 -41.74
C LYS A 475 -2.66 4.13 -42.73
N THR A 476 -1.44 3.80 -42.35
CA THR A 476 -0.47 3.17 -43.24
C THR A 476 0.17 2.02 -42.50
N ASP A 477 -0.09 0.81 -43.00
CA ASP A 477 0.58 -0.37 -42.51
C ASP A 477 2.09 -0.16 -42.53
N LEU A 478 2.71 -0.51 -41.39
CA LEU A 478 4.15 -0.76 -41.27
C LEU A 478 5.07 0.46 -41.54
N THR A 479 4.53 1.65 -41.82
CA THR A 479 5.32 2.88 -42.01
C THR A 479 5.58 3.55 -40.68
N VAL A 480 6.86 3.65 -40.29
CA VAL A 480 7.29 4.29 -39.04
C VAL A 480 7.84 5.67 -39.34
N ASN A 481 7.25 6.69 -38.73
CA ASN A 481 7.64 8.09 -38.88
C ASN A 481 8.41 8.57 -37.66
N VAL A 482 9.05 9.73 -37.79
CA VAL A 482 9.66 10.51 -36.70
C VAL A 482 10.73 9.77 -35.89
N GLN A 483 11.36 8.74 -36.47
CA GLN A 483 12.51 8.06 -35.84
C GLN A 483 13.62 9.07 -35.55
N GLY A 484 14.29 8.90 -34.40
CA GLY A 484 15.31 9.80 -33.86
C GLY A 484 14.77 11.10 -33.25
N THR A 485 13.50 11.44 -33.50
CA THR A 485 12.90 12.68 -32.96
C THR A 485 11.82 12.43 -31.91
N GLN A 486 11.16 11.28 -31.94
CA GLN A 486 10.15 10.87 -30.96
C GLN A 486 10.31 9.42 -30.56
N GLY A 487 9.98 9.10 -29.31
CA GLY A 487 9.80 7.73 -28.81
C GLY A 487 8.39 7.59 -28.28
N THR A 488 7.65 6.57 -28.70
CA THR A 488 6.26 6.38 -28.27
C THR A 488 6.09 4.95 -27.79
N TYR A 489 5.57 4.80 -26.57
CA TYR A 489 5.45 3.52 -25.89
C TYR A 489 4.04 3.32 -25.36
N TRP A 490 3.50 2.10 -25.51
CA TRP A 490 2.23 1.74 -24.90
C TRP A 490 2.36 1.45 -23.40
N ALA A 491 1.35 1.88 -22.65
CA ALA A 491 0.99 1.37 -21.34
C ALA A 491 -0.34 0.60 -21.43
N SER A 492 -0.68 -0.14 -20.37
CA SER A 492 -1.72 -1.17 -20.40
C SER A 492 -3.17 -0.70 -20.23
N GLU A 493 -3.42 0.58 -19.92
CA GLU A 493 -4.77 1.06 -19.64
C GLU A 493 -5.40 1.74 -20.86
N SER A 494 -6.68 1.46 -21.12
CA SER A 494 -7.48 2.22 -22.10
C SER A 494 -7.90 3.57 -21.51
N MET A 495 -7.87 4.60 -22.33
CA MET A 495 -8.19 5.97 -21.91
C MET A 495 -9.13 6.67 -22.90
N THR A 496 -9.67 7.82 -22.51
CA THR A 496 -10.45 8.72 -23.37
C THR A 496 -9.58 9.89 -23.82
N GLY A 497 -9.78 10.35 -25.06
CA GLY A 497 -9.33 11.68 -25.49
C GLY A 497 -10.48 12.68 -25.43
N ASP A 498 -10.20 13.94 -25.10
CA ASP A 498 -11.23 14.99 -24.91
C ASP A 498 -12.13 15.25 -26.15
N ASP A 499 -11.74 14.73 -27.34
CA ASP A 499 -12.51 14.76 -28.61
C ASP A 499 -12.56 13.37 -29.30
N ALA A 500 -12.57 12.28 -28.53
CA ALA A 500 -12.52 10.91 -29.03
C ALA A 500 -13.65 10.57 -30.02
N THR A 501 -13.34 10.42 -31.30
CA THR A 501 -14.26 9.87 -32.33
C THR A 501 -14.07 8.38 -32.57
N GLU A 502 -12.99 7.81 -32.05
CA GLU A 502 -12.62 6.39 -32.20
C GLU A 502 -13.04 5.59 -30.96
N PRO A 503 -13.29 4.27 -31.11
CA PRO A 503 -13.89 3.45 -30.04
C PRO A 503 -12.97 3.19 -28.85
N CYS A 504 -11.64 3.32 -28.98
CA CYS A 504 -10.68 3.12 -27.90
C CYS A 504 -9.34 3.82 -28.18
N TYR A 505 -8.71 4.33 -27.12
CA TYR A 505 -7.35 4.86 -27.11
C TYR A 505 -6.52 4.17 -26.04
N GLY A 506 -5.26 3.88 -26.33
CA GLY A 506 -4.32 3.31 -25.35
C GLY A 506 -3.55 4.40 -24.60
N THR A 507 -3.18 4.13 -23.35
CA THR A 507 -2.29 5.01 -22.59
C THR A 507 -0.89 5.00 -23.19
N VAL A 508 -0.32 6.20 -23.37
CA VAL A 508 0.97 6.39 -24.03
C VAL A 508 1.96 7.09 -23.12
N PHE A 509 3.19 6.57 -23.14
CA PHE A 509 4.37 7.29 -22.69
C PHE A 509 5.09 7.88 -23.91
N HIS A 510 5.21 9.22 -23.96
CA HIS A 510 5.72 9.94 -25.12
C HIS A 510 7.02 10.68 -24.79
N ILE A 511 8.06 10.40 -25.58
CA ILE A 511 9.30 11.16 -25.59
C ILE A 511 9.23 12.12 -26.77
N ASN A 512 9.12 13.41 -26.49
CA ASN A 512 9.13 14.47 -27.49
C ASN A 512 10.31 15.41 -27.25
N SER A 513 11.17 15.56 -28.25
CA SER A 513 12.45 16.26 -28.14
C SER A 513 13.33 15.64 -27.04
N ALA A 514 13.41 16.29 -25.88
CA ALA A 514 14.23 15.89 -24.72
C ALA A 514 13.39 15.50 -23.49
N LYS A 515 12.05 15.58 -23.57
CA LYS A 515 11.15 15.37 -22.44
C LYS A 515 10.34 14.10 -22.59
N ALA A 516 10.25 13.34 -21.50
CA ALA A 516 9.27 12.28 -21.32
C ALA A 516 8.00 12.88 -20.69
N THR A 517 6.85 12.71 -21.35
CA THR A 517 5.57 13.17 -20.83
C THR A 517 4.50 12.12 -21.06
N PHE A 518 3.52 12.08 -20.16
CA PHE A 518 2.19 11.64 -20.53
C PHE A 518 1.57 12.78 -21.32
N PRO A 519 1.20 12.58 -22.60
CA PRO A 519 0.52 13.63 -23.34
C PRO A 519 -0.74 14.02 -22.58
N TYR A 520 -0.92 15.31 -22.32
CA TYR A 520 -2.17 15.87 -21.82
C TYR A 520 -3.33 15.41 -22.73
N TRP A 521 -4.51 15.23 -22.14
CA TRP A 521 -5.76 14.61 -22.58
C TRP A 521 -6.30 14.89 -24.01
N ASN A 522 -5.59 15.63 -24.87
CA ASN A 522 -5.98 16.00 -26.23
C ASN A 522 -5.27 15.25 -27.37
N LYS A 523 -4.39 14.28 -27.06
CA LYS A 523 -3.67 13.47 -28.07
C LYS A 523 -3.66 11.98 -27.73
N ALA A 524 -4.77 11.47 -27.22
CA ALA A 524 -4.97 10.02 -27.15
C ALA A 524 -4.74 9.46 -28.57
N PHE A 525 -3.86 8.47 -28.70
CA PHE A 525 -3.58 7.85 -29.98
C PHE A 525 -4.43 6.61 -30.15
N ASP A 526 -5.10 6.58 -31.29
CA ASP A 526 -5.97 5.49 -31.72
C ASP A 526 -5.28 4.13 -31.53
N ALA A 527 -6.00 3.15 -30.99
CA ALA A 527 -5.48 1.81 -30.74
C ALA A 527 -4.91 1.12 -32.00
N LYS A 528 -5.28 1.57 -33.20
CA LYS A 528 -4.71 1.14 -34.50
C LYS A 528 -3.31 1.68 -34.78
N ALA A 529 -2.84 2.67 -34.03
CA ALA A 529 -1.48 3.20 -34.15
C ALA A 529 -0.45 2.15 -33.70
N GLY A 530 0.76 2.18 -34.23
CA GLY A 530 1.83 1.26 -33.85
C GLY A 530 2.89 1.92 -33.00
N PHE A 531 3.01 1.53 -31.73
CA PHE A 531 4.03 2.03 -30.80
C PHE A 531 4.87 0.90 -30.24
N MET A 532 6.04 1.27 -29.71
CA MET A 532 6.93 0.32 -29.07
C MET A 532 6.33 -0.14 -27.75
N ILE A 533 6.78 -1.31 -27.30
CA ILE A 533 6.47 -1.82 -25.98
C ILE A 533 7.79 -2.06 -25.28
N ARG A 534 7.99 -1.42 -24.12
CA ARG A 534 9.06 -1.76 -23.18
C ARG A 534 8.42 -2.55 -22.04
N PRO A 535 8.46 -3.89 -22.06
CA PRO A 535 7.74 -4.69 -21.08
C PRO A 535 8.33 -4.58 -19.67
N VAL A 536 7.54 -4.96 -18.68
CA VAL A 536 7.99 -5.17 -17.29
C VAL A 536 7.93 -6.64 -16.93
N TYR A 537 8.91 -7.11 -16.17
CA TYR A 537 9.01 -8.50 -15.74
C TYR A 537 7.97 -8.81 -14.67
N ILE A 538 7.32 -9.97 -14.79
CA ILE A 538 6.40 -10.45 -13.77
C ILE A 538 7.20 -11.23 -12.72
N LYS A 539 7.46 -10.57 -11.59
CA LYS A 539 8.07 -11.21 -10.42
C LYS A 539 7.11 -12.29 -9.90
N LYS A 540 7.56 -13.54 -9.92
CA LYS A 540 6.83 -14.69 -9.36
C LYS A 540 7.04 -14.79 -7.86
#